data_AF-T0KJN5-F1
#
_entry.id   AF-T0KJN5-F1
#
_cell.length_a   1.000
_cell.length_b   1.000
_cell.length_c   1.000
_cell.angle_alpha   90.00
_cell.angle_beta   90.00
_cell.angle_gamma   90.00
#
_symmetry.space_group_name_H-M   'P 1'
#
loop_
_entity.id
_entity.type
_entity.pdbx_description
1 polymer ?
#
loop_
_entity_poly.entity_id
_entity_poly.type
_entity_poly.pdbx_seq_one_letter_code
_entity_poly.pdbx_strand_id
1 'polypeptide(L)' 'MMLDYIRKQLAGPDSFLITVTTLDDMFERSGVIAVDQIGIVIDARETAICLPWSAILEIEIED' A
#
# COMPACT_ATOMS: atom_id res chain seq x y z
N MET A 1 0.99 14.74 4.69
CA MET A 1 0.94 13.55 5.57
C MET A 1 1.29 12.31 4.74
N MET A 2 1.59 11.15 5.33
CA MET A 2 1.93 9.90 4.59
C MET A 2 0.93 9.59 3.46
N LEU A 3 -0.35 9.86 3.71
CA LEU A 3 -1.43 9.71 2.74
C LEU A 3 -1.27 10.59 1.49
N ASP A 4 -0.83 11.84 1.65
CA ASP A 4 -0.57 12.75 0.52
C ASP A 4 0.67 12.31 -0.27
N TYR A 5 1.64 11.69 0.42
CA TYR A 5 2.83 11.16 -0.22
C TYR A 5 2.47 9.96 -1.12
N ILE A 6 1.75 8.97 -0.57
CA ILE A 6 1.27 7.81 -1.35
C ILE A 6 0.39 8.28 -2.52
N ARG A 7 -0.53 9.22 -2.29
CA ARG A 7 -1.37 9.80 -3.35
C ARG A 7 -0.55 10.48 -4.46
N LYS A 8 0.51 11.21 -4.11
CA LYS A 8 1.39 11.84 -5.09
C LYS A 8 2.13 10.81 -5.93
N GLN A 9 2.62 9.75 -5.29
CA GLN A 9 3.33 8.69 -5.99
C GLN A 9 2.40 7.90 -6.92
N LEU A 10 1.17 7.63 -6.49
CA LEU A 10 0.13 7.01 -7.32
C LEU A 10 -0.28 7.87 -8.54
N ALA A 11 -0.12 9.19 -8.45
CA ALA A 11 -0.38 10.11 -9.56
C ALA A 11 0.80 10.21 -10.54
N GLY A 12 1.95 9.62 -10.20
CA GLY A 12 3.12 9.55 -11.06
C GLY A 12 2.96 8.52 -12.19
N PRO A 13 3.80 8.60 -13.23
CA PRO A 13 3.82 7.59 -14.30
C PRO A 13 4.36 6.23 -13.83
N ASP A 14 5.10 6.21 -12.71
CA ASP A 14 5.74 5.02 -12.18
C ASP A 14 4.91 4.42 -11.05
N SER A 15 4.46 3.17 -11.24
CA SER A 15 3.95 2.35 -10.15
C SER A 15 5.10 2.00 -9.22
N PHE A 16 5.03 2.42 -7.96
CA PHE A 16 5.99 2.05 -6.92
C PHE A 16 5.49 0.83 -6.15
N LEU A 17 6.43 0.02 -5.65
CA LEU A 17 6.15 -1.17 -4.86
C LEU A 17 6.29 -0.84 -3.38
N ILE A 18 5.45 -1.49 -2.57
CA ILE A 18 5.49 -1.36 -1.12
C ILE A 18 5.50 -2.73 -0.45
N THR A 19 6.14 -2.80 0.71
CA THR A 19 5.91 -3.88 1.66
C THR A 19 4.96 -3.40 2.74
N VAL A 20 3.85 -4.13 2.94
CA VAL A 20 2.86 -3.82 3.98
C VAL A 20 2.91 -4.88 5.07
N THR A 21 3.17 -4.45 6.30
CA THR A 21 3.18 -5.33 7.47
C THR A 21 1.91 -5.11 8.28
N THR A 22 1.20 -6.20 8.55
CA THR A 22 0.02 -6.26 9.42
C THR A 22 0.34 -7.09 10.66
N LEU A 23 -0.63 -7.28 11.57
CA LEU A 23 -0.46 -8.17 12.72
C LEU A 23 -0.33 -9.64 12.32
N ASP A 24 -1.01 -10.05 11.26
CA ASP A 24 -1.17 -11.46 10.89
C ASP A 24 -0.29 -11.86 9.69
N ASP A 25 0.01 -10.90 8.80
CA ASP A 25 0.68 -11.14 7.52
C ASP A 25 1.61 -10.01 7.08
N MET A 26 2.53 -10.34 6.17
CA MET A 26 3.43 -9.40 5.49
C MET A 26 3.30 -9.54 3.97
N PHE A 27 2.97 -8.44 3.30
CA PHE A 27 2.73 -8.37 1.85
C PHE A 27 3.87 -7.65 1.13
N GLU A 28 4.91 -8.40 0.75
CA GLU A 28 6.10 -7.88 0.06
C GLU A 28 5.83 -7.57 -1.42
N ARG A 29 6.56 -6.58 -1.98
CA ARG A 29 6.51 -6.20 -3.40
C ARG A 29 5.10 -5.96 -3.93
N SER A 30 4.25 -5.35 -3.11
CA SER A 30 2.85 -5.12 -3.46
C SER A 30 2.69 -3.82 -4.23
N GLY A 31 1.95 -3.85 -5.34
CA GLY A 31 1.59 -2.64 -6.08
C GLY A 31 0.47 -1.90 -5.37
N VAL A 32 0.52 -0.57 -5.30
CA VAL A 32 -0.61 0.20 -4.76
C VAL A 32 -1.64 0.45 -5.85
N ILE A 33 -2.88 -0.01 -5.65
CA ILE A 33 -3.98 0.17 -6.60
C ILE A 33 -4.77 1.45 -6.27
N ALA A 34 -5.12 1.63 -5.00
CA ALA A 34 -5.93 2.77 -4.55
C ALA A 34 -5.63 3.11 -3.09
N VAL A 35 -5.85 4.37 -2.72
CA VAL A 35 -5.68 4.83 -1.34
C VAL A 35 -6.71 5.89 -1.00
N ASP A 36 -7.34 5.76 0.17
CA ASP A 36 -8.31 6.73 0.65
C ASP A 36 -8.19 6.96 2.17
N GLN A 37 -9.16 7.67 2.74
CA GLN A 37 -9.19 7.99 4.16
C GLN A 37 -9.47 6.78 5.07
N ILE A 38 -9.93 5.66 4.52
CA ILE A 38 -10.29 4.44 5.26
C ILE A 38 -9.15 3.42 5.19
N GLY A 39 -8.45 3.32 4.05
CA GLY A 39 -7.36 2.37 3.88
C GLY A 39 -6.62 2.45 2.55
N ILE A 40 -5.99 1.33 2.23
CA ILE A 40 -5.22 1.10 1.00
C ILE A 40 -5.67 -0.19 0.34
N VAL A 41 -5.65 -0.21 -0.98
CA VAL A 41 -5.83 -1.42 -1.78
C VAL A 41 -4.51 -1.73 -2.46
N ILE A 42 -4.00 -2.94 -2.23
CA ILE A 42 -2.74 -3.42 -2.78
C ILE A 42 -2.97 -4.61 -3.70
N ASP A 43 -2.14 -4.74 -4.73
CA ASP A 43 -1.99 -5.97 -5.52
C ASP A 43 -0.90 -6.83 -4.87
N ALA A 44 -1.30 -7.93 -4.24
CA ALA A 44 -0.42 -8.89 -3.61
C ALA A 44 -0.52 -10.23 -4.34
N ARG A 45 0.46 -10.54 -5.20
CA ARG A 45 0.60 -11.82 -5.90
C ARG A 45 -0.69 -12.28 -6.59
N GLU A 46 -1.21 -11.45 -7.50
CA GLU A 46 -2.41 -11.69 -8.33
C GLU A 46 -3.75 -11.56 -7.58
N THR A 47 -3.73 -11.12 -6.32
CA THR A 47 -4.94 -10.85 -5.55
C THR A 47 -4.95 -9.41 -5.05
N ALA A 48 -6.06 -8.72 -5.27
CA ALA A 48 -6.29 -7.40 -4.67
C ALA A 48 -6.71 -7.56 -3.20
N ILE A 49 -5.96 -6.94 -2.29
CA ILE A 49 -6.22 -6.97 -0.85
C ILE A 49 -6.57 -5.56 -0.38
N CYS A 50 -7.71 -5.44 0.31
CA CYS A 50 -8.16 -4.20 0.93
C CYS A 50 -7.73 -4.20 2.40
N LEU A 51 -6.87 -3.25 2.79
CA LEU A 51 -6.37 -3.13 4.15
C LEU A 51 -6.83 -1.80 4.76
N PRO A 52 -7.63 -1.81 5.84
CA PRO A 52 -7.93 -0.58 6.58
C PRO A 52 -6.68 -0.09 7.30
N TRP A 53 -6.55 1.23 7.50
CA TRP A 53 -5.38 1.81 8.18
C TRP A 53 -5.13 1.22 9.58
N SER A 54 -6.20 0.82 10.27
CA SER A 54 -6.13 0.21 11.61
C SER A 54 -5.49 -1.19 11.62
N ALA A 55 -5.43 -1.87 10.47
CA ALA A 55 -4.80 -3.19 10.34
C ALA A 55 -3.33 -3.12 9.93
N ILE A 56 -2.85 -1.94 9.52
CA ILE A 56 -1.51 -1.73 9.01
C ILE A 56 -0.62 -1.25 10.15
N LEU A 57 0.44 -2.00 10.41
CA LEU A 57 1.46 -1.62 11.39
C LEU A 57 2.54 -0.76 10.74
N GLU A 58 2.95 -1.13 9.52
CA GLU A 58 4.05 -0.49 8.82
C GLU A 58 3.87 -0.58 7.30
N ILE A 59 4.37 0.45 6.60
CA ILE A 59 4.49 0.48 5.14
C ILE A 59 5.91 0.92 4.80
N GLU A 60 6.64 0.04 4.13
CA GLU A 60 7.94 0.33 3.55
C GLU A 60 7.79 0.53 2.05
N ILE A 61 8.52 1.51 1.50
CA ILE A 61 8.53 1.78 0.07
C ILE A 61 9.80 1.16 -0.50
N GLU A 62 9.66 0.32 -1.51
CA GLU A 62 10.78 -0.28 -2.20
C GLU A 62 11.25 0.66 -3.32
N ASP A 63 12.55 0.98 -3.30
CA ASP A 63 13.26 1.77 -4.33
C ASP A 63 13.34 1.04 -5.68
#